data_AF-A0A917MVS4-F1
#
_entry.id   AF-A0A917MVS4-F1
#
_cell.length_a   1.000
_cell.length_b   1.000
_cell.length_c   1.000
_cell.angle_alpha   90.00
_cell.angle_beta   90.00
_cell.angle_gamma   90.00
#
_symmetry.space_group_name_H-M   'P 1'
#
loop_
_entity.id
_entity.type
_entity.pdbx_description
1 polymer ?
#
loop_
_entity_poly.entity_id
_entity_poly.type
_entity_poly.pdbx_seq_one_letter_code
_entity_poly.pdbx_strand_id
1 'polypeptide(L)'
;MKYVAFQLRNPVFLLVFITIVTACHTVERKGKQLAEKAKQTATEVRDTVSKRVDKWVDKRFPAFDAYQPDTEHNKSRFSAYLQVPVTSDVKNIYAYGDFFGADYKVLIAFSCNANTIKKVVEAKKLHLEKELQEGLIFSEDFTWWDETITQRVYPYKAGEEYAWWNYLWYDAATCKAYYLEYSM
;
A
#
# COMPACT_ATOMS: atom_id res chain seq x y z
N MET A 1 13.60 -19.84 81.46
CA MET A 1 13.21 -19.35 80.12
C MET A 1 11.93 -20.05 79.71
N LYS A 2 10.77 -19.39 79.80
CA LYS A 2 9.49 -19.97 79.42
C LYS A 2 9.09 -19.44 78.04
N TYR A 3 9.06 -20.33 77.05
CA TYR A 3 8.46 -20.07 75.75
C TYR A 3 6.94 -19.97 75.92
N VAL A 4 6.37 -18.82 75.57
CA VAL A 4 4.91 -18.67 75.46
C VAL A 4 4.51 -19.24 74.10
N ALA A 5 3.98 -20.45 74.11
CA ALA A 5 3.32 -21.05 72.96
C ALA A 5 1.98 -20.33 72.72
N PHE A 6 1.92 -19.51 71.68
CA PHE A 6 0.68 -18.87 71.23
C PHE A 6 -0.22 -19.93 70.57
N GLN A 7 -1.06 -20.57 71.38
CA GLN A 7 -2.08 -21.53 70.93
C GLN A 7 -3.22 -20.77 70.24
N LEU A 8 -3.19 -20.69 68.90
CA LEU A 8 -4.30 -20.25 68.05
C LEU A 8 -5.46 -21.25 68.15
N ARG A 9 -6.32 -21.09 69.17
CA ARG A 9 -7.45 -21.99 69.47
C ARG A 9 -8.80 -21.47 68.98
N ASN A 10 -8.83 -20.53 68.03
CA ASN A 10 -10.07 -19.91 67.58
C ASN A 10 -10.27 -20.06 66.07
N PRO A 11 -11.13 -20.99 65.60
CA PRO A 11 -11.34 -21.29 64.18
C PRO A 11 -11.90 -20.09 63.38
N VAL A 12 -12.46 -19.09 64.08
CA VAL A 12 -12.94 -17.84 63.48
C VAL A 12 -11.80 -17.04 62.85
N PHE A 13 -10.60 -17.02 63.47
CA PHE A 13 -9.46 -16.28 62.92
C PHE A 13 -8.89 -16.93 61.65
N LEU A 14 -8.95 -18.26 61.54
CA LEU A 14 -8.50 -18.99 60.36
C LEU A 14 -9.42 -18.74 59.15
N LEU A 15 -10.74 -18.72 59.38
CA LEU A 15 -11.74 -18.42 58.35
C LEU A 15 -11.64 -16.99 57.83
N VAL A 16 -11.44 -16.00 58.72
CA VAL A 16 -11.24 -14.60 58.32
C VAL A 16 -9.97 -14.46 57.47
N PHE A 17 -8.86 -15.12 57.84
CA PHE A 17 -7.63 -15.09 57.05
C PHE A 17 -7.80 -15.68 55.65
N ILE A 18 -8.52 -16.81 55.52
CA ILE A 18 -8.79 -17.44 54.21
C ILE A 18 -9.63 -16.52 53.30
N THR A 19 -10.61 -15.80 53.87
CA THR A 19 -11.42 -14.84 53.09
C THR A 19 -10.60 -13.63 52.60
N ILE A 20 -9.65 -13.15 53.39
CA ILE A 20 -8.78 -12.01 53.00
C ILE A 20 -7.78 -12.44 51.91
N VAL A 21 -7.18 -13.62 52.02
CA VAL A 21 -6.21 -14.13 51.03
C VAL A 21 -6.89 -14.42 49.69
N THR A 22 -8.09 -15.02 49.69
CA THR A 22 -8.86 -15.29 48.47
C THR A 22 -9.37 -14.01 47.80
N ALA A 23 -9.73 -12.99 48.58
CA ALA A 23 -10.06 -11.66 48.06
C ALA A 23 -8.87 -10.98 47.38
N CYS A 24 -7.69 -10.97 48.01
CA CYS A 24 -6.46 -10.42 47.42
C CYS A 24 -6.08 -11.10 46.11
N HIS A 25 -6.12 -12.44 46.06
CA HIS A 25 -5.76 -13.19 44.87
C HIS A 25 -6.73 -12.92 43.70
N THR A 26 -8.00 -12.68 44.00
CA THR A 26 -9.02 -12.31 43.00
C THR A 26 -8.80 -10.89 42.47
N VAL A 27 -8.44 -9.95 43.34
CA VAL A 27 -8.11 -8.57 42.95
C VAL A 27 -6.86 -8.52 42.08
N GLU A 28 -5.80 -9.26 42.43
CA GLU A 28 -4.56 -9.33 41.66
C GLU A 28 -4.80 -9.94 40.27
N ARG A 29 -5.57 -11.02 40.18
CA ARG A 29 -5.92 -11.65 38.89
C ARG A 29 -6.73 -10.71 38.00
N LYS A 30 -7.73 -10.02 38.56
CA LYS A 30 -8.53 -9.02 37.82
C LYS A 30 -7.66 -7.84 37.38
N GLY A 31 -6.73 -7.39 38.22
CA GLY A 31 -5.76 -6.34 37.89
C GLY A 31 -4.86 -6.71 36.71
N LYS A 32 -4.29 -7.93 36.71
CA LYS A 32 -3.48 -8.43 35.58
C LYS A 32 -4.29 -8.55 34.29
N GLN A 33 -5.52 -9.05 34.35
CA GLN A 33 -6.40 -9.13 33.18
C GLN A 33 -6.76 -7.76 32.61
N LEU A 34 -7.01 -6.76 33.46
CA LEU A 34 -7.24 -5.38 33.05
C LEU A 34 -6.00 -4.77 32.39
N ALA A 35 -4.81 -4.99 32.95
CA ALA A 35 -3.56 -4.49 32.39
C ALA A 35 -3.25 -5.10 31.02
N GLU A 36 -3.44 -6.41 30.84
CA GLU A 36 -3.24 -7.07 29.54
C GLU A 36 -4.27 -6.63 28.50
N LYS A 37 -5.55 -6.48 28.89
CA LYS A 37 -6.58 -5.94 28.00
C LYS A 37 -6.29 -4.50 27.59
N ALA A 38 -5.77 -3.69 28.50
CA ALA A 38 -5.36 -2.31 28.22
C ALA A 38 -4.17 -2.27 27.24
N LYS A 39 -3.16 -3.13 27.42
CA LYS A 39 -2.04 -3.26 26.48
C LYS A 39 -2.52 -3.69 25.09
N GLN A 40 -3.37 -4.71 25.01
CA GLN A 40 -3.88 -5.21 23.74
C GLN A 40 -4.68 -4.15 22.99
N THR A 41 -5.55 -3.43 23.71
CA THR A 41 -6.31 -2.30 23.15
C THR A 41 -5.37 -1.19 22.67
N ALA A 42 -4.32 -0.87 23.44
CA ALA A 42 -3.33 0.14 23.05
C ALA A 42 -2.58 -0.26 21.77
N THR A 43 -2.22 -1.53 21.61
CA THR A 43 -1.58 -2.05 20.39
C THR A 43 -2.53 -1.99 19.19
N GLU A 44 -3.78 -2.44 19.34
CA GLU A 44 -4.78 -2.40 18.26
C GLU A 44 -5.09 -0.96 17.81
N VAL A 45 -5.20 -0.03 18.77
CA VAL A 45 -5.38 1.40 18.48
C VAL A 45 -4.16 1.95 17.76
N ARG A 46 -2.94 1.64 18.22
CA ARG A 46 -1.69 2.06 17.58
C ARG A 46 -1.62 1.57 16.14
N ASP A 47 -1.91 0.30 15.89
CA ASP A 47 -1.86 -0.29 14.55
C ASP A 47 -2.91 0.34 13.62
N THR A 48 -4.11 0.58 14.15
CA THR A 48 -5.18 1.25 13.40
C THR A 48 -4.82 2.68 13.05
N VAL A 49 -4.23 3.43 13.99
CA VAL A 49 -3.75 4.80 13.76
C VAL A 49 -2.60 4.79 12.75
N SER A 50 -1.62 3.90 12.89
CA SER A 50 -0.50 3.79 11.94
C SER A 50 -1.01 3.55 10.52
N LYS A 51 -1.88 2.57 10.32
CA LYS A 51 -2.47 2.28 8.99
C LYS A 51 -3.24 3.48 8.43
N ARG A 52 -3.92 4.26 9.28
CA ARG A 52 -4.62 5.48 8.85
C ARG A 52 -3.65 6.59 8.47
N VAL A 53 -2.56 6.76 9.22
CA VAL A 53 -1.49 7.71 8.92
C VAL A 53 -0.81 7.33 7.60
N ASP A 54 -0.42 6.07 7.43
CA ASP A 54 0.21 5.57 6.21
C ASP A 54 -0.71 5.79 5.00
N LYS A 55 -2.01 5.48 5.12
CA LYS A 55 -3.00 5.74 4.07
C LYS A 55 -3.14 7.24 3.76
N TRP A 56 -3.03 8.10 4.76
CA TRP A 56 -3.11 9.55 4.59
C TRP A 56 -1.85 10.12 3.93
N VAL A 57 -0.68 9.64 4.36
CA VAL A 57 0.61 9.99 3.77
C VAL A 57 0.63 9.54 2.32
N ASP A 58 0.25 8.30 2.01
CA ASP A 58 0.19 7.78 0.65
C ASP A 58 -0.81 8.53 -0.23
N LYS A 59 -1.92 9.01 0.34
CA LYS A 59 -2.87 9.86 -0.37
C LYS A 59 -2.27 11.23 -0.71
N ARG A 60 -1.38 11.77 0.12
CA ARG A 60 -0.83 13.13 -0.04
C ARG A 60 0.49 13.16 -0.79
N PHE A 61 1.31 12.12 -0.59
CA PHE A 61 2.63 11.89 -1.17
C PHE A 61 2.63 10.44 -1.65
N PRO A 62 2.05 10.18 -2.82
CA PRO A 62 1.97 8.82 -3.33
C PRO A 62 3.37 8.22 -3.40
N ALA A 63 3.62 7.16 -2.62
CA ALA A 63 4.87 6.42 -2.70
C ALA A 63 4.96 5.73 -4.07
N PHE A 64 6.10 5.89 -4.73
CA PHE A 64 6.53 5.21 -5.97
C PHE A 64 7.90 4.58 -5.70
N ASP A 65 8.19 3.43 -6.30
CA ASP A 65 9.53 2.86 -6.31
C ASP A 65 10.00 2.67 -7.76
N ALA A 66 10.83 3.60 -8.22
CA ALA A 66 11.34 3.58 -9.58
C ALA A 66 12.47 2.55 -9.77
N TYR A 67 13.00 1.92 -8.73
CA TYR A 67 14.20 1.09 -8.82
C TYR A 67 13.94 -0.39 -8.55
N GLN A 68 12.91 -0.72 -7.78
CA GLN A 68 12.52 -2.10 -7.50
C GLN A 68 11.17 -2.42 -8.15
N PRO A 69 11.08 -3.45 -9.01
CA PRO A 69 9.80 -3.87 -9.57
C PRO A 69 8.93 -4.56 -8.52
N ASP A 70 7.61 -4.55 -8.75
CA ASP A 70 6.64 -5.37 -8.01
C ASP A 70 6.62 -5.14 -6.48
N THR A 71 7.06 -3.96 -6.03
CA THR A 71 6.82 -3.53 -4.65
C THR A 71 5.33 -3.35 -4.39
N GLU A 72 4.91 -3.39 -3.13
CA GLU A 72 3.52 -3.16 -2.78
C GLU A 72 3.05 -1.75 -3.20
N HIS A 73 3.95 -0.75 -3.17
CA HIS A 73 3.70 0.58 -3.69
C HIS A 73 3.44 0.54 -5.20
N ASN A 74 4.30 -0.10 -6.00
CA ASN A 74 4.15 -0.16 -7.45
C ASN A 74 2.89 -0.92 -7.88
N LYS A 75 2.55 -2.03 -7.23
CA LYS A 75 1.30 -2.77 -7.46
C LYS A 75 0.06 -1.92 -7.16
N SER A 76 0.12 -1.14 -6.08
CA SER A 76 -0.93 -0.19 -5.72
C SER A 76 -1.07 0.90 -6.80
N ARG A 77 0.05 1.48 -7.28
CA ARG A 77 0.05 2.49 -8.35
C ARG A 77 -0.46 1.97 -9.67
N PHE A 78 -0.02 0.78 -10.07
CA PHE A 78 -0.57 0.09 -11.23
C PHE A 78 -2.10 0.05 -11.16
N SER A 79 -2.63 -0.45 -10.03
CA SER A 79 -4.08 -0.60 -9.89
C SER A 79 -4.82 0.74 -9.86
N ALA A 80 -4.23 1.76 -9.23
CA ALA A 80 -4.82 3.08 -9.12
C ALA A 80 -4.87 3.83 -10.46
N TYR A 81 -3.76 3.88 -11.19
CA TYR A 81 -3.66 4.65 -12.43
C TYR A 81 -4.31 3.92 -13.61
N LEU A 82 -4.02 2.62 -13.77
CA LEU A 82 -4.55 1.83 -14.90
C LEU A 82 -5.98 1.31 -14.65
N GLN A 83 -6.51 1.46 -13.43
CA GLN A 83 -7.89 1.12 -13.05
C GLN A 83 -8.25 -0.36 -13.28
N VAL A 84 -7.26 -1.24 -13.19
CA VAL A 84 -7.41 -2.69 -13.27
C VAL A 84 -6.61 -3.36 -12.15
N PRO A 85 -7.08 -4.49 -11.58
CA PRO A 85 -6.32 -5.18 -10.55
C PRO A 85 -5.05 -5.83 -11.12
N VAL A 86 -4.02 -5.97 -10.28
CA VAL A 86 -2.85 -6.80 -10.61
C VAL A 86 -3.26 -8.27 -10.69
N THR A 87 -3.16 -8.86 -11.87
CA THR A 87 -3.41 -10.29 -12.13
C THR A 87 -2.10 -11.08 -12.23
N SER A 88 -2.18 -12.41 -12.28
CA SER A 88 -0.99 -13.29 -12.28
C SER A 88 -0.08 -13.17 -13.52
N ASP A 89 -0.60 -12.60 -14.61
CA ASP A 89 0.19 -12.28 -15.81
C ASP A 89 0.91 -10.94 -15.73
N VAL A 90 0.52 -10.06 -14.79
CA VAL A 90 1.13 -8.74 -14.61
C VAL A 90 2.34 -8.87 -13.69
N LYS A 91 3.52 -8.53 -14.21
CA LYS A 91 4.82 -8.66 -13.50
C LYS A 91 5.76 -7.53 -13.89
N ASN A 92 6.85 -7.40 -13.14
CA ASN A 92 7.89 -6.40 -13.38
C ASN A 92 7.33 -4.97 -13.39
N ILE A 93 6.42 -4.65 -12.47
CA ILE A 93 5.79 -3.34 -12.37
C ILE A 93 6.80 -2.34 -11.80
N TYR A 94 7.31 -1.47 -12.66
CA TYR A 94 8.04 -0.26 -12.28
C TYR A 94 7.10 0.92 -12.34
N ALA A 95 7.20 1.82 -11.35
CA ALA A 95 6.38 3.02 -11.32
C ALA A 95 7.21 4.22 -10.86
N TYR A 96 7.05 5.34 -11.56
CA TYR A 96 7.61 6.63 -11.20
C TYR A 96 6.51 7.68 -11.26
N GLY A 97 6.59 8.66 -10.36
CA GLY A 97 5.69 9.79 -10.35
C GLY A 97 6.44 11.05 -9.94
N ASP A 98 6.26 12.10 -10.71
CA ASP A 98 6.71 13.45 -10.44
C ASP A 98 5.49 14.35 -10.26
N PHE A 99 5.44 15.09 -9.16
CA PHE A 99 4.29 15.93 -8.79
C PHE A 99 4.81 17.30 -8.38
N PHE A 100 5.12 18.13 -9.38
CA PHE A 100 5.72 19.43 -9.18
C PHE A 100 4.70 20.55 -9.40
N GLY A 101 4.25 21.16 -8.29
CA GLY A 101 3.31 22.28 -8.34
C GLY A 101 1.90 21.83 -8.77
N ALA A 102 1.38 22.46 -9.83
CA ALA A 102 0.09 22.09 -10.43
C ALA A 102 0.20 20.92 -11.41
N ASP A 103 1.42 20.64 -11.88
CA ASP A 103 1.68 19.65 -12.90
C ASP A 103 2.10 18.31 -12.31
N TYR A 104 1.79 17.24 -13.02
CA TYR A 104 2.25 15.91 -12.66
C TYR A 104 2.58 15.06 -13.87
N LYS A 105 3.38 14.04 -13.63
CA LYS A 105 3.79 13.03 -14.61
C LYS A 105 3.91 11.69 -13.90
N VAL A 106 3.38 10.64 -14.51
CA VAL A 106 3.41 9.27 -14.01
C VAL A 106 3.83 8.36 -15.14
N LEU A 107 4.85 7.54 -14.87
CA LEU A 107 5.37 6.51 -15.77
C LEU A 107 5.19 5.15 -15.11
N ILE A 108 4.61 4.19 -15.83
CA ILE A 108 4.48 2.81 -15.37
C ILE A 108 4.91 1.87 -16.50
N ALA A 109 5.88 1.00 -16.23
CA ALA A 109 6.28 -0.06 -17.14
C ALA A 109 6.00 -1.43 -16.50
N PHE A 110 5.49 -2.37 -17.29
CA PHE A 110 5.14 -3.70 -16.79
C PHE A 110 5.10 -4.74 -17.92
N SER A 111 5.21 -6.01 -17.55
CA SER A 111 4.95 -7.13 -18.45
C SER A 111 3.53 -7.64 -18.24
N CYS A 112 2.80 -7.92 -19.32
CA CYS A 112 1.47 -8.52 -19.26
C CYS A 112 1.09 -9.15 -20.61
N ASN A 113 -0.04 -9.86 -20.65
CA ASN A 113 -0.62 -10.31 -21.91
C ASN A 113 -1.57 -9.26 -22.52
N ALA A 114 -1.94 -9.49 -23.79
CA ALA A 114 -2.85 -8.60 -24.51
C ALA A 114 -4.25 -8.48 -23.89
N ASN A 115 -4.71 -9.46 -23.11
CA ASN A 115 -6.01 -9.39 -22.44
C ASN A 115 -6.01 -8.33 -21.32
N THR A 116 -4.90 -8.18 -20.60
CA THR A 116 -4.73 -7.11 -19.61
C THR A 116 -4.78 -5.75 -20.28
N ILE A 117 -4.10 -5.58 -21.42
CA ILE A 117 -4.12 -4.33 -22.19
C ILE A 117 -5.54 -3.95 -22.61
N LYS A 118 -6.33 -4.90 -23.12
CA LYS A 118 -7.73 -4.66 -23.49
C LYS A 118 -8.54 -4.10 -22.32
N LYS A 119 -8.36 -4.66 -21.11
CA LYS A 119 -9.04 -4.18 -19.90
C LYS A 119 -8.60 -2.76 -19.52
N VAL A 120 -7.32 -2.45 -19.63
CA VAL A 120 -6.80 -1.10 -19.36
C VAL A 120 -7.39 -0.10 -20.35
N VAL A 121 -7.36 -0.41 -21.64
CA VAL A 121 -7.93 0.42 -22.71
C VAL A 121 -9.41 0.69 -22.46
N GLU A 122 -10.18 -0.32 -22.08
CA GLU A 122 -11.60 -0.17 -21.75
C GLU A 122 -11.82 0.69 -20.50
N ALA A 123 -11.14 0.38 -19.40
CA ALA A 123 -11.29 1.09 -18.11
C ALA A 123 -10.93 2.58 -18.24
N LYS A 124 -9.85 2.88 -18.97
CA LYS A 124 -9.33 4.23 -19.19
C LYS A 124 -9.96 4.94 -20.39
N LYS A 125 -10.84 4.26 -21.15
CA LYS A 125 -11.46 4.78 -22.38
C LYS A 125 -10.41 5.28 -23.39
N LEU A 126 -9.33 4.52 -23.56
CA LEU A 126 -8.27 4.85 -24.50
C LEU A 126 -8.68 4.43 -25.91
N HIS A 127 -8.19 5.15 -26.92
CA HIS A 127 -8.42 4.84 -28.33
C HIS A 127 -7.07 4.65 -29.04
N LEU A 128 -6.99 3.68 -29.95
CA LEU A 128 -5.77 3.44 -30.71
C LEU A 128 -5.52 4.59 -31.69
N GLU A 129 -4.34 5.20 -31.60
CA GLU A 129 -3.93 6.27 -32.49
C GLU A 129 -3.53 5.76 -33.88
N LYS A 130 -3.66 6.65 -34.87
CA LYS A 130 -3.26 6.37 -36.27
C LYS A 130 -1.84 6.80 -36.59
N GLU A 131 -1.23 7.57 -35.69
CA GLU A 131 0.09 8.17 -35.87
C GLU A 131 0.97 7.84 -34.66
N LEU A 132 2.26 7.65 -34.94
CA LEU A 132 3.28 7.55 -33.90
C LEU A 132 3.39 8.88 -33.16
N GLN A 133 3.71 8.82 -31.87
CA GLN A 133 3.79 10.01 -31.03
C GLN A 133 5.26 10.33 -30.78
N GLU A 134 5.86 11.08 -31.72
CA GLU A 134 7.24 11.54 -31.59
C GLU A 134 7.36 12.70 -30.60
N GLY A 135 8.53 12.85 -29.96
CA GLY A 135 8.85 14.03 -29.14
C GLY A 135 8.43 13.96 -27.66
N LEU A 136 7.87 12.84 -27.19
CA LEU A 136 7.68 12.56 -25.77
C LEU A 136 9.02 12.10 -25.15
N ILE A 137 9.94 13.05 -24.95
CA ILE A 137 11.25 12.83 -24.32
C ILE A 137 11.19 13.32 -22.88
N PHE A 138 11.67 12.51 -21.94
CA PHE A 138 11.69 12.84 -20.53
C PHE A 138 13.13 13.02 -20.05
N SER A 139 13.34 13.84 -19.03
CA SER A 139 14.68 14.07 -18.45
C SER A 139 15.18 12.88 -17.64
N GLU A 140 14.28 12.00 -17.21
CA GLU A 140 14.60 10.87 -16.34
C GLU A 140 14.99 9.64 -17.17
N ASP A 141 16.25 9.23 -17.05
CA ASP A 141 16.75 8.01 -17.66
C ASP A 141 16.46 6.79 -16.75
N PHE A 142 15.40 6.07 -17.07
CA PHE A 142 15.06 4.81 -16.44
C PHE A 142 15.38 3.64 -17.35
N THR A 143 16.22 2.71 -16.89
CA THR A 143 16.60 1.51 -17.66
C THR A 143 15.43 0.60 -18.03
N TRP A 144 14.29 0.74 -17.36
CA TRP A 144 13.04 0.01 -17.63
C TRP A 144 12.08 0.76 -18.55
N TRP A 145 12.32 2.04 -18.86
CA TRP A 145 11.51 2.84 -19.78
C TRP A 145 12.18 2.88 -21.16
N ASP A 146 11.53 2.29 -22.17
CA ASP A 146 12.04 2.29 -23.53
C ASP A 146 11.50 3.50 -24.30
N GLU A 147 12.28 4.58 -24.38
CA GLU A 147 11.87 5.79 -25.12
C GLU A 147 11.63 5.52 -26.61
N THR A 148 12.28 4.51 -27.18
CA THR A 148 12.14 4.16 -28.61
C THR A 148 10.78 3.52 -28.91
N ILE A 149 10.02 3.11 -27.89
CA ILE A 149 8.68 2.55 -28.06
C ILE A 149 7.75 3.50 -28.83
N THR A 150 7.91 4.79 -28.60
CA THR A 150 7.12 5.87 -29.19
C THR A 150 7.26 5.97 -30.72
N GLN A 151 8.39 5.49 -31.25
CA GLN A 151 8.74 5.50 -32.67
C GLN A 151 8.38 4.20 -33.40
N ARG A 152 7.98 3.15 -32.67
CA ARG A 152 7.78 1.81 -33.23
C ARG A 152 6.41 1.20 -32.93
N VAL A 153 5.69 1.72 -31.95
CA VAL A 153 4.36 1.24 -31.56
C VAL A 153 3.37 2.40 -31.52
N TYR A 154 2.22 2.22 -32.15
CA TYR A 154 1.09 3.15 -32.04
C TYR A 154 0.49 3.08 -30.62
N PRO A 155 0.39 4.20 -29.88
CA PRO A 155 -0.21 4.19 -28.56
C PRO A 155 -1.73 4.09 -28.62
N TYR A 156 -2.30 3.60 -27.53
CA TYR A 156 -3.65 4.00 -27.14
C TYR A 156 -3.57 5.32 -26.37
N LYS A 157 -4.48 6.26 -26.66
CA LYS A 157 -4.47 7.61 -26.10
C LYS A 157 -5.85 8.03 -25.61
N ALA A 158 -5.90 8.83 -24.56
CA ALA A 158 -7.03 9.65 -24.18
C ALA A 158 -6.52 10.92 -23.49
N GLY A 159 -7.29 11.99 -23.51
CA GLY A 159 -6.93 13.22 -22.82
C GLY A 159 -7.74 14.40 -23.28
N GLU A 160 -7.37 15.54 -22.73
CA GLU A 160 -7.96 16.83 -23.01
C GLU A 160 -6.83 17.85 -23.21
N GLU A 161 -6.90 18.58 -24.32
CA GLU A 161 -5.91 19.59 -24.68
C GLU A 161 -5.78 20.64 -23.57
N TYR A 162 -4.55 21.02 -23.25
CA TYR A 162 -4.21 21.95 -22.15
C TYR A 162 -4.64 21.50 -20.75
N ALA A 163 -4.96 20.21 -20.54
CA ALA A 163 -5.30 19.70 -19.22
C ALA A 163 -4.49 18.45 -18.86
N TRP A 164 -4.69 17.35 -19.59
CA TRP A 164 -4.04 16.08 -19.27
C TRP A 164 -4.03 15.12 -20.46
N TRP A 165 -3.07 14.22 -20.46
CA TRP A 165 -2.97 13.15 -21.45
C TRP A 165 -2.56 11.83 -20.82
N ASN A 166 -3.15 10.75 -21.32
CA ASN A 166 -2.83 9.36 -21.05
C ASN A 166 -2.38 8.67 -22.34
N TYR A 167 -1.29 7.93 -22.26
CA TYR A 167 -0.77 7.09 -23.33
C TYR A 167 -0.48 5.68 -22.80
N LEU A 168 -0.75 4.69 -23.64
CA LEU A 168 -0.43 3.29 -23.39
C LEU A 168 0.16 2.66 -24.64
N TRP A 169 1.42 2.27 -24.59
CA TRP A 169 2.06 1.45 -25.61
C TRP A 169 2.12 0.00 -25.15
N TYR A 170 1.92 -0.92 -26.10
CA TYR A 170 2.08 -2.35 -25.84
C TYR A 170 2.86 -3.02 -26.96
N ASP A 171 4.02 -3.55 -26.63
CA ASP A 171 4.84 -4.37 -27.50
C ASP A 171 4.45 -5.85 -27.34
N ALA A 172 3.70 -6.37 -28.31
CA ALA A 172 3.24 -7.75 -28.31
C ALA A 172 4.38 -8.77 -28.43
N ALA A 173 5.53 -8.40 -29.02
CA ALA A 173 6.66 -9.32 -29.18
C ALA A 173 7.39 -9.56 -27.86
N THR A 174 7.51 -8.51 -27.03
CA THR A 174 8.16 -8.58 -25.72
C THR A 174 7.19 -8.74 -24.56
N CYS A 175 5.87 -8.65 -24.82
CA CYS A 175 4.81 -8.63 -23.82
C CYS A 175 5.02 -7.52 -22.78
N LYS A 176 5.60 -6.38 -23.19
CA LYS A 176 5.85 -5.22 -22.34
C LYS A 176 4.90 -4.08 -22.68
N ALA A 177 4.50 -3.35 -21.66
CA ALA A 177 3.63 -2.22 -21.75
C ALA A 177 4.25 -1.01 -21.05
N TYR A 178 3.97 0.16 -21.59
CA TYR A 178 4.46 1.45 -21.11
C TYR A 178 3.26 2.39 -21.02
N TYR A 179 2.99 2.87 -19.81
CA TYR A 179 1.93 3.81 -19.53
C TYR A 179 2.52 5.15 -19.11
N LEU A 180 2.02 6.22 -19.70
CA LEU A 180 2.35 7.59 -19.38
C LEU A 180 1.06 8.34 -19.09
N GLU A 181 1.03 9.07 -18.00
CA GLU A 181 -0.01 10.05 -17.71
C GLU A 181 0.65 11.35 -17.26
N TYR A 182 0.24 12.49 -17.79
CA TYR A 182 0.74 13.79 -17.35
C TYR A 182 -0.31 14.89 -17.49
N SER A 183 -0.14 15.98 -16.73
CA SER A 183 -0.90 17.22 -16.89
C SER A 183 -0.03 18.35 -17.46
N MET A 184 -0.71 19.39 -17.94
CA MET A 184 -0.11 20.59 -18.52
C MET A 184 -0.57 21.86 -17.80
#